data_AF-Q87J10-F1
#
_entry.id   AF-Q87J10-F1
#
_cell.length_a   1.000
_cell.length_b   1.000
_cell.length_c   1.000
_cell.angle_alpha   90.00
_cell.angle_beta   90.00
_cell.angle_gamma   90.00
#
_symmetry.space_group_name_H-M   'P 1'
#
loop_
_entity.id
_entity.type
_entity.pdbx_description
1 polymer ?
#
loop_
_entity_poly.entity_id
_entity_poly.type
_entity_poly.pdbx_seq_one_letter_code
_entity_poly.pdbx_strand_id
1 'polypeptide(L)'
;MKRVFYFIISLCCIAWIGIYVVSPVFAYFYYKNQFMEQTAECSLAMDETWYIEQLESNTLNQTAKVHLLACHEYDKTRKIMLAMRVPESVLGYLGLEAIELHQRSIEPLIEQHRFRER
;
A
#
# COMPACT_ATOMS: atom_id res chain seq x y z
N MET A 1 -30.31 -37.31 15.79
CA MET A 1 -30.20 -36.62 14.47
C MET A 1 -30.29 -35.10 14.56
N LYS A 2 -31.32 -34.49 15.19
CA LYS A 2 -31.45 -33.02 15.27
C LYS A 2 -30.25 -32.29 15.89
N ARG A 3 -29.65 -32.81 16.99
CA ARG A 3 -28.47 -32.20 17.64
C ARG A 3 -27.23 -32.19 16.73
N VAL A 4 -27.01 -33.25 15.95
CA VAL A 4 -25.89 -33.34 15.00
C VAL A 4 -26.07 -32.33 13.86
N PHE A 5 -27.30 -32.20 13.35
CA PHE A 5 -27.63 -31.21 12.33
C PHE A 5 -27.38 -29.77 12.78
N TYR A 6 -27.81 -29.39 14.00
CA TYR A 6 -27.53 -28.06 14.54
C TYR A 6 -26.04 -27.81 14.76
N PHE A 7 -25.28 -28.84 15.16
CA PHE A 7 -23.83 -28.73 15.35
C PHE A 7 -23.11 -28.45 14.02
N ILE A 8 -23.49 -29.14 12.95
CA ILE A 8 -22.93 -28.93 11.61
C ILE A 8 -23.24 -27.52 11.10
N ILE A 9 -24.49 -27.06 11.24
CA ILE A 9 -24.88 -25.70 10.85
C ILE A 9 -24.09 -24.66 11.64
N SER A 10 -23.97 -24.84 12.95
CA SER A 10 -23.21 -23.93 13.79
C SER A 10 -21.74 -23.84 13.36
N LEU A 11 -21.11 -24.98 13.04
CA LEU A 11 -19.74 -25.02 12.52
C LEU A 11 -19.63 -24.27 11.19
N CYS A 12 -20.57 -24.45 10.27
CA CYS A 12 -20.60 -23.73 8.99
C CYS A 12 -20.77 -22.23 9.18
N CYS A 13 -21.64 -21.79 10.09
CA CYS A 13 -21.81 -20.38 10.42
C CYS A 13 -20.53 -19.77 11.00
N ILE A 14 -19.85 -20.48 11.91
CA ILE A 14 -18.58 -20.02 12.50
C ILE A 14 -17.49 -19.92 11.43
N ALA A 15 -17.36 -20.92 10.56
CA ALA A 15 -16.41 -20.90 9.45
C ALA A 15 -16.69 -19.73 8.50
N TRP A 16 -17.97 -19.48 8.19
CA TRP A 16 -18.37 -18.37 7.32
C TRP A 16 -18.00 -17.01 7.93
N ILE A 17 -18.28 -16.79 9.22
CA ILE A 17 -17.87 -15.57 9.95
C ILE A 17 -16.34 -15.44 9.97
N GLY A 18 -15.63 -16.55 10.19
CA GLY A 18 -14.17 -16.57 10.20
C GLY A 18 -13.58 -16.04 8.90
N ILE A 19 -14.09 -16.50 7.75
CA ILE A 19 -13.53 -16.14 6.44
C ILE A 19 -14.01 -14.76 5.98
N TYR A 20 -15.27 -14.38 6.22
CA TYR A 20 -15.84 -13.14 5.68
C TYR A 20 -15.73 -11.93 6.60
N VAL A 21 -15.54 -12.13 7.91
CA VAL A 21 -15.49 -11.04 8.88
C VAL A 21 -14.14 -11.02 9.60
N VAL A 22 -13.74 -12.13 10.22
CA VAL A 22 -12.53 -12.15 11.05
C VAL A 22 -11.27 -11.95 10.21
N SER A 23 -11.14 -12.69 9.10
CA SER A 23 -10.00 -12.58 8.17
C SER A 23 -9.75 -11.16 7.67
N PRO A 24 -10.72 -10.46 7.03
CA PRO A 24 -10.46 -9.12 6.49
C PRO A 24 -10.23 -8.07 7.58
N VAL A 25 -10.90 -8.17 8.73
CA VAL A 25 -10.69 -7.24 9.85
C VAL A 25 -9.30 -7.41 10.44
N PHE A 26 -8.87 -8.65 10.66
CA PHE A 26 -7.52 -8.94 11.15
C PHE A 26 -6.45 -8.45 10.18
N ALA A 27 -6.62 -8.77 8.89
CA ALA A 27 -5.71 -8.34 7.83
C ALA A 27 -5.59 -6.81 7.76
N TYR A 28 -6.72 -6.10 7.88
CA TYR A 28 -6.74 -4.64 7.90
C TYR A 28 -5.87 -4.09 9.03
N PHE A 29 -6.11 -4.51 10.28
CA PHE A 29 -5.36 -3.96 11.42
C PHE A 29 -3.88 -4.34 11.41
N TYR A 30 -3.55 -5.53 10.94
CA TYR A 30 -2.17 -6.00 10.91
C TYR A 30 -1.35 -5.33 9.80
N TYR A 31 -1.89 -5.24 8.59
CA TYR A 31 -1.16 -4.75 7.41
C TYR A 31 -1.36 -3.26 7.12
N LYS A 32 -2.33 -2.56 7.73
CA LYS A 32 -2.64 -1.14 7.41
C LYS A 32 -1.38 -0.25 7.37
N ASN A 33 -0.62 -0.22 8.46
CA ASN A 33 0.52 0.71 8.58
C ASN A 33 1.61 0.38 7.56
N GLN A 34 1.94 -0.91 7.44
CA GLN A 34 2.93 -1.39 6.46
C GLN A 34 2.49 -1.07 5.02
N PHE A 35 1.22 -1.29 4.69
CA PHE A 35 0.66 -0.99 3.37
C PHE A 35 0.74 0.50 3.04
N MET A 36 0.44 1.37 4.01
CA MET A 36 0.52 2.82 3.85
C MET A 36 1.95 3.29 3.63
N GLU A 37 2.91 2.82 4.44
CA GLU A 37 4.33 3.15 4.29
C GLU A 37 4.86 2.75 2.91
N GLN A 38 4.61 1.49 2.50
CA GLN A 38 5.03 0.98 1.21
C GLN A 38 4.35 1.69 0.03
N THR A 39 3.12 2.15 0.20
CA THR A 39 2.41 2.95 -0.82
C THR A 39 3.07 4.31 -1.00
N ALA A 40 3.42 4.98 0.10
CA ALA A 40 4.13 6.27 0.05
C ALA A 40 5.50 6.11 -0.62
N GLU A 41 6.27 5.09 -0.24
CA GLU A 41 7.58 4.80 -0.86
C GLU A 41 7.47 4.51 -2.35
N CYS A 42 6.48 3.70 -2.77
CA CYS A 42 6.28 3.42 -4.19
C CYS A 42 5.86 4.67 -4.97
N SER A 43 4.98 5.52 -4.40
CA SER A 43 4.57 6.78 -5.04
C SER A 43 5.78 7.69 -5.27
N LEU A 44 6.63 7.84 -4.25
CA LEU A 44 7.88 8.62 -4.37
C LEU A 44 8.81 8.01 -5.42
N ALA A 45 8.96 6.69 -5.43
CA ALA A 45 9.82 6.03 -6.39
C ALA A 45 9.35 6.19 -7.84
N MET A 46 8.04 6.17 -8.07
CA MET A 46 7.46 6.44 -9.38
C MET A 46 7.69 7.88 -9.81
N ASP A 47 7.45 8.85 -8.93
CA ASP A 47 7.64 10.27 -9.24
C ASP A 47 9.12 10.60 -9.52
N GLU A 48 10.04 10.14 -8.68
CA GLU A 48 11.48 10.36 -8.87
C GLU A 48 12.00 9.70 -10.15
N THR A 49 11.53 8.48 -10.47
CA THR A 49 11.91 7.80 -11.71
C THR A 49 11.45 8.58 -12.94
N TRP A 50 10.23 9.13 -12.91
CA TRP A 50 9.70 9.96 -13.99
C TRP A 50 10.56 11.21 -14.25
N TYR A 51 11.04 11.89 -13.20
CA TYR A 51 11.95 13.03 -13.36
C TYR A 51 13.33 12.60 -13.87
N ILE A 52 13.85 11.46 -13.41
CA ILE A 52 15.15 10.93 -13.81
C ILE A 52 15.17 10.57 -15.31
N GLU A 53 14.11 9.95 -15.81
CA GLU A 53 14.02 9.57 -17.23
C GLU A 53 14.11 10.77 -18.18
N GLN A 54 13.70 11.97 -17.73
CA GLN A 54 13.79 13.21 -18.51
C GLN A 54 15.22 13.78 -18.59
N LEU A 55 16.12 13.38 -17.70
CA LEU A 55 17.49 13.91 -17.62
C LEU A 55 18.47 13.20 -18.57
N GLU A 56 18.01 12.21 -19.36
CA GLU A 56 18.81 11.42 -20.33
C GLU A 56 20.12 10.84 -19.78
N SER A 57 20.23 10.68 -18.46
CA SER A 57 21.42 10.16 -17.79
C SER A 57 21.35 8.64 -17.61
N ASN A 58 22.26 7.93 -18.28
CA ASN A 58 22.26 6.47 -18.29
C ASN A 58 22.56 5.84 -16.91
N THR A 59 23.36 6.52 -16.07
CA THR A 59 23.68 6.04 -14.72
C THR A 59 22.51 6.25 -13.76
N LEU A 60 21.85 7.41 -13.80
CA LEU A 60 20.67 7.67 -12.98
C LEU A 60 19.50 6.77 -13.37
N ASN A 61 19.34 6.46 -14.67
CA ASN A 61 18.32 5.52 -15.14
C ASN A 61 18.47 4.11 -14.53
N GLN A 62 19.69 3.65 -14.27
CA GLN A 62 19.90 2.37 -13.58
C GLN A 62 19.50 2.45 -12.10
N THR A 63 19.84 3.54 -11.42
CA THR A 63 19.43 3.78 -10.03
C THR A 63 17.91 3.86 -9.89
N ALA A 64 17.24 4.56 -10.80
CA ALA A 64 15.78 4.67 -10.80
C ALA A 64 15.08 3.30 -10.93
N LYS A 65 15.61 2.41 -11.77
CA LYS A 65 15.10 1.02 -11.87
C LYS A 65 15.21 0.23 -10.58
N VAL A 66 16.30 0.43 -9.83
CA VAL A 66 16.47 -0.20 -8.50
C VAL A 66 15.51 0.43 -7.49
N HIS A 67 15.28 1.74 -7.58
CA HIS A 67 14.35 2.45 -6.70
C HIS A 67 12.91 1.94 -6.84
N LEU A 68 12.48 1.57 -8.05
CA LEU A 68 11.18 0.94 -8.32
C LEU A 68 10.98 -0.44 -7.65
N LEU A 69 12.01 -1.05 -7.07
CA LEU A 69 11.84 -2.26 -6.26
C LEU A 69 10.94 -2.02 -5.03
N ALA A 70 10.83 -0.78 -4.53
CA ALA A 70 9.90 -0.42 -3.47
C ALA A 70 8.44 -0.75 -3.85
N CYS A 71 8.07 -0.59 -5.12
CA CYS A 71 6.74 -0.91 -5.62
C CYS A 71 6.43 -2.41 -5.60
N HIS A 72 7.45 -3.28 -5.58
CA HIS A 72 7.24 -4.72 -5.45
C HIS A 72 6.70 -5.10 -4.07
N GLU A 73 7.26 -4.52 -3.01
CA GLU A 73 6.82 -4.82 -1.64
C GLU A 73 5.40 -4.28 -1.38
N TYR A 74 5.08 -3.10 -1.92
CA TYR A 74 3.71 -2.58 -1.95
C TYR A 74 2.73 -3.57 -2.61
N ASP A 75 3.04 -4.04 -3.84
CA ASP A 75 2.16 -4.93 -4.60
C ASP A 75 1.95 -6.29 -3.89
N LYS A 76 3.00 -6.80 -3.25
CA LYS A 76 2.93 -8.01 -2.43
C LYS A 76 1.98 -7.86 -1.25
N THR A 77 2.10 -6.79 -0.47
CA THR A 77 1.21 -6.53 0.67
C THR A 77 -0.24 -6.31 0.21
N ARG A 78 -0.44 -5.55 -0.87
CA ARG A 78 -1.76 -5.36 -1.49
C ARG A 78 -2.42 -6.70 -1.83
N LYS A 79 -1.69 -7.59 -2.48
CA LYS A 79 -2.18 -8.93 -2.87
C LYS A 79 -2.50 -9.80 -1.65
N ILE A 80 -1.71 -9.72 -0.58
CA ILE A 80 -1.99 -10.44 0.68
C ILE A 80 -3.31 -9.94 1.29
N MET A 81 -3.51 -8.63 1.37
CA MET A 81 -4.74 -8.05 1.93
C MET A 81 -5.97 -8.41 1.08
N LEU A 82 -5.85 -8.37 -0.25
CA LEU A 82 -6.90 -8.83 -1.16
C LEU A 82 -7.20 -10.33 -0.99
N ALA A 83 -6.17 -11.16 -0.85
CA ALA A 83 -6.34 -12.60 -0.60
C ALA A 83 -7.06 -12.88 0.74
N MET A 84 -6.85 -12.01 1.74
CA MET A 84 -7.56 -12.03 3.02
C MET A 84 -8.95 -11.37 2.97
N ARG A 85 -9.44 -11.00 1.78
CA ARG A 85 -10.73 -10.39 1.48
C ARG A 85 -10.93 -8.96 1.99
N VAL A 86 -9.84 -8.23 2.23
CA VAL A 86 -9.97 -6.79 2.40
C VAL A 86 -10.53 -6.19 1.10
N PRO A 87 -11.62 -5.41 1.16
CA PRO A 87 -12.23 -4.86 -0.04
C PRO A 87 -11.31 -3.85 -0.72
N GLU A 88 -11.30 -3.85 -2.05
CA GLU A 88 -10.43 -2.99 -2.85
C GLU A 88 -10.69 -1.50 -2.60
N SER A 89 -11.93 -1.11 -2.30
CA SER A 89 -12.27 0.28 -1.93
C SER A 89 -11.54 0.75 -0.67
N VAL A 90 -11.34 -0.13 0.31
CA VAL A 90 -10.60 0.19 1.54
C VAL A 90 -9.10 0.31 1.25
N LEU A 91 -8.56 -0.55 0.39
CA LEU A 91 -7.16 -0.43 -0.03
C LEU A 91 -6.92 0.85 -0.84
N GLY A 92 -7.87 1.23 -1.70
CA GLY A 92 -7.82 2.49 -2.43
C GLY A 92 -7.86 3.70 -1.49
N TYR A 93 -8.73 3.68 -0.49
CA TYR A 93 -8.77 4.71 0.55
C TYR A 93 -7.46 4.80 1.33
N LEU A 94 -6.91 3.67 1.80
CA LEU A 94 -5.64 3.64 2.51
C LEU A 94 -4.49 4.13 1.66
N GLY A 95 -4.51 3.85 0.35
CA GLY A 95 -3.49 4.34 -0.57
C GLY A 95 -3.56 5.86 -0.75
N LEU A 96 -4.76 6.43 -0.88
CA LEU A 96 -4.97 7.88 -0.91
C LEU A 96 -4.51 8.52 0.40
N GLU A 97 -4.94 7.98 1.53
CA GLU A 97 -4.53 8.43 2.87
C GLU A 97 -3.00 8.41 3.02
N ALA A 98 -2.35 7.35 2.54
CA ALA A 98 -0.90 7.23 2.57
C ALA A 98 -0.20 8.33 1.76
N ILE A 99 -0.65 8.57 0.52
CA ILE A 99 -0.07 9.57 -0.37
C ILE A 99 -0.29 10.98 0.18
N GLU A 100 -1.50 11.30 0.66
CA GLU A 100 -1.82 12.63 1.19
C GLU A 100 -1.07 12.93 2.51
N LEU A 101 -0.94 11.95 3.40
CA LEU A 101 -0.22 12.15 4.67
C LEU A 101 1.30 12.21 4.50
N HIS A 102 1.86 11.51 3.51
CA HIS A 102 3.31 11.47 3.25
C HIS A 102 3.75 12.41 2.12
N GLN A 103 2.84 13.22 1.57
CA GLN A 103 3.23 14.33 0.70
C GLN A 103 4.21 15.20 1.49
N ARG A 104 5.47 15.27 1.03
CA ARG A 104 6.43 16.24 1.57
C ARG A 104 5.77 17.61 1.52
N SER A 105 5.86 18.37 2.61
CA SER A 105 5.47 19.77 2.58
C SER A 105 6.24 20.47 1.45
N ILE A 106 5.62 21.46 0.82
CA ILE A 106 6.21 22.16 -0.33
C ILE A 106 7.45 22.96 0.11
N GLU A 107 7.58 23.27 1.41
CA GLU A 107 8.71 23.99 2.01
C GLU A 107 10.11 23.48 1.58
N PRO A 108 10.50 22.21 1.78
CA PRO A 108 11.81 21.70 1.36
C PRO A 108 12.04 21.74 -0.16
N LEU A 109 11.00 21.66 -0.99
CA LEU A 109 11.14 21.81 -2.45
C LEU A 109 11.37 23.27 -2.86
N ILE A 110 10.74 24.21 -2.15
CA ILE A 110 10.95 25.66 -2.35
C ILE A 110 12.36 26.07 -1.93
N GLU A 111 12.92 25.46 -0.88
CA GLU A 111 14.24 25.84 -0.35
C GLU A 111 15.37 25.66 -1.39
N GLN A 112 15.25 24.64 -2.24
CA GLN A 112 16.19 24.36 -3.32
C GLN A 112 16.06 25.32 -4.51
N HIS A 113 14.89 25.96 -4.68
CA HIS A 113 14.59 26.89 -5.78
C HIS A 113 14.69 28.37 -5.35
N ARG A 114 15.06 28.64 -4.10
CA ARG A 114 15.28 30.00 -3.61
C ARG A 114 16.65 30.47 -4.09
N PHE A 115 16.69 31.37 -5.08
CA PHE A 115 17.92 32.05 -5.47
C PHE A 115 18.54 32.72 -4.24
N ARG A 116 19.68 32.20 -3.76
CA ARG A 116 20.32 32.67 -2.53
C ARG A 116 21.14 33.94 -2.72
N GLU A 117 21.48 34.31 -3.96
CA GLU A 117 22.25 35.53 -4.26
C GLU A 117 21.72 36.20 -5.54
N ARG A 118 21.81 37.53 -5.57
CA ARG A 118 21.32 38.43 -6.63
C ARG A 118 22.46 38.97 -7.47
#